data_AF-A0A246BKK4-F1
#
_entry.id   AF-A0A246BKK4-F1
#
_cell.length_a   1.000
_cell.length_b   1.000
_cell.length_c   1.000
_cell.angle_alpha   90.00
_cell.angle_beta   90.00
_cell.angle_gamma   90.00
#
_symmetry.space_group_name_H-M   'P 1'
#
loop_
_entity.id
_entity.type
_entity.pdbx_description
1 polymer ?
#
loop_
_entity_poly.entity_id
_entity_poly.type
_entity_poly.pdbx_seq_one_letter_code
_entity_poly.pdbx_strand_id
1 'polypeptide(L)'
;MIRRACALVLLVPLLVGCQDREARAQNAELTRRVEALERQLSAAQADRPAGITADADRVVSEAAAQNCANNLTRELEIFRQNSSDRIYPRPAQLALPDACIDHRVNWITRTDQAYTFSVTDTAGRELVRQSSQTGS
;
A
#
# COMPACT_ATOMS: atom_id res chain seq x y z
N MET A 1 34.67 23.36 69.91
CA MET A 1 34.27 22.77 68.60
C MET A 1 32.97 21.99 68.82
N ILE A 2 32.14 21.76 67.81
CA ILE A 2 30.84 21.03 67.88
C ILE A 2 29.63 21.89 68.30
N ARG A 3 29.28 22.92 67.52
CA ARG A 3 27.91 23.51 67.54
C ARG A 3 27.36 23.92 66.16
N ARG A 4 28.14 23.76 65.08
CA ARG A 4 27.73 24.14 63.72
C ARG A 4 27.32 22.97 62.81
N ALA A 5 27.52 21.71 63.24
CA ALA A 5 27.28 20.54 62.39
C ALA A 5 25.83 20.01 62.39
N CYS A 6 25.03 20.27 63.43
CA CYS A 6 23.65 19.75 63.51
C CYS A 6 22.62 20.52 62.66
N ALA A 7 22.93 21.73 62.19
CA ALA A 7 21.98 22.52 61.41
C ALA A 7 21.88 22.07 59.94
N LEU A 8 22.92 21.40 59.40
CA LEU A 8 22.97 20.98 58.00
C LEU A 8 22.33 19.60 57.73
N VAL A 9 22.18 18.76 58.77
CA VAL A 9 21.64 17.39 58.61
C VAL A 9 20.10 17.36 58.54
N LEU A 10 19.41 18.38 59.06
CA LEU A 10 17.94 18.46 59.06
C LEU A 10 17.33 19.07 57.78
N LEU A 11 18.15 19.67 56.90
CA LEU A 11 17.67 20.30 55.65
C LEU A 11 17.58 19.31 54.47
N VAL A 12 18.33 18.21 54.51
CA VAL A 12 18.38 17.20 53.45
C VAL A 12 17.03 16.45 53.24
N PRO A 13 16.33 15.95 54.28
CA PRO A 13 15.07 15.21 54.07
C PRO A 13 13.90 16.10 53.61
N LEU A 14 13.94 17.40 53.91
CA LEU A 14 12.93 18.37 53.46
C LEU A 14 13.08 18.69 51.96
N LEU A 15 14.31 18.75 51.45
CA LEU A 15 14.57 18.96 50.02
C LEU A 15 14.22 17.74 49.18
N VAL A 16 14.47 16.52 49.69
CA VAL A 16 14.11 15.27 49.01
C VAL A 16 12.59 15.09 48.92
N GLY A 17 11.84 15.43 49.98
CA GLY A 17 10.38 15.34 49.97
C GLY A 17 9.69 16.32 49.01
N CYS A 18 10.30 17.48 48.73
CA CYS A 18 9.81 18.42 47.72
C CYS A 18 10.11 17.95 46.29
N GLN A 19 11.33 17.47 46.02
CA GLN A 19 11.69 16.91 44.71
C GLN A 19 10.84 15.68 44.35
N ASP A 20 10.56 14.83 45.33
CA ASP A 20 9.76 13.62 45.17
C ASP A 20 8.26 13.94 44.92
N ARG A 21 7.73 15.01 45.52
CA ARG A 21 6.37 15.50 45.18
C ARG A 21 6.30 16.12 43.80
N GLU A 22 7.32 16.89 43.42
CA GLU A 22 7.40 17.53 42.11
C GLU A 22 7.55 16.49 40.98
N ALA A 23 8.38 15.48 41.16
CA ALA A 23 8.52 14.35 40.24
C ALA A 23 7.21 13.56 40.08
N ARG A 24 6.47 13.33 41.17
CA ARG A 24 5.15 12.68 41.09
C ARG A 24 4.11 13.55 40.37
N ALA A 25 4.14 14.87 40.56
CA ALA A 25 3.25 15.79 39.86
C ALA A 25 3.52 15.81 38.36
N GLN A 26 4.80 15.83 37.96
CA GLN A 26 5.20 15.77 36.56
C GLN A 26 4.82 14.43 35.90
N ASN A 27 5.02 13.32 36.61
CA ASN A 27 4.60 12.00 36.12
C ASN A 27 3.08 11.92 35.97
N ALA A 28 2.30 12.43 36.93
CA ALA A 28 0.84 12.45 36.84
C ALA A 28 0.31 13.32 35.68
N GLU A 29 1.02 14.39 35.34
CA GLU A 29 0.70 15.21 34.16
C GLU A 29 1.04 14.49 32.86
N LEU A 30 2.21 13.84 32.78
CA LEU A 30 2.62 13.05 31.62
C LEU A 30 1.66 11.89 31.36
N THR A 31 1.29 11.14 32.40
CA THR A 31 0.31 10.05 32.30
C THR A 31 -1.02 10.55 31.74
N ARG A 32 -1.53 11.69 32.24
CA ARG A 32 -2.77 12.28 31.72
C ARG A 32 -2.68 12.67 30.25
N ARG A 33 -1.53 13.18 29.81
CA ARG A 33 -1.31 13.52 28.39
C ARG A 33 -1.23 12.27 27.52
N VAL A 34 -0.53 11.25 27.98
CA VAL A 34 -0.45 9.95 27.28
C VAL A 34 -1.84 9.35 27.14
N GLU A 35 -2.61 9.26 28.22
CA GLU A 35 -3.99 8.75 28.18
C GLU A 35 -4.92 9.57 27.27
N ALA A 36 -4.72 10.89 27.17
CA ALA A 36 -5.47 11.73 26.25
C ALA A 36 -5.07 11.47 24.79
N LEU A 37 -3.77 11.34 24.51
CA LEU A 37 -3.25 11.04 23.18
C LEU A 37 -3.61 9.64 22.72
N GLU A 38 -3.55 8.63 23.59
CA GLU A 38 -3.96 7.25 23.30
C GLU A 38 -5.45 7.17 22.99
N ARG A 39 -6.29 7.93 23.71
CA ARG A 39 -7.72 8.04 23.39
C ARG A 39 -7.96 8.72 22.05
N GLN A 40 -7.25 9.80 21.75
CA GLN A 40 -7.35 10.48 20.45
C GLN A 40 -6.89 9.57 19.31
N LEU A 41 -5.80 8.82 19.50
CA LEU A 41 -5.29 7.87 18.53
C LEU A 41 -6.29 6.72 18.29
N SER A 42 -6.85 6.17 19.36
CA SER A 42 -7.85 5.11 19.28
C SER A 42 -9.12 5.58 18.58
N ALA A 43 -9.59 6.79 18.87
CA ALA A 43 -10.72 7.40 18.19
C ALA A 43 -10.43 7.64 16.70
N ALA A 44 -9.26 8.20 16.37
CA ALA A 44 -8.85 8.42 14.99
C ALA A 44 -8.66 7.12 14.19
N GLN A 45 -8.26 6.03 14.85
CA GLN A 45 -8.16 4.71 14.23
C GLN A 45 -9.54 4.04 14.08
N ALA A 46 -10.46 4.24 15.02
CA ALA A 46 -11.84 3.77 14.91
C ALA A 46 -12.63 4.54 13.84
N ASP A 47 -12.34 5.83 13.66
CA ASP A 47 -12.91 6.69 12.63
C ASP A 47 -12.22 6.53 11.27
N ARG A 48 -11.15 5.72 11.15
CA ARG A 48 -10.65 5.33 9.83
C ARG A 48 -11.66 4.35 9.22
N PRO A 49 -12.39 4.74 8.17
CA PRO A 49 -13.31 3.82 7.52
C PRO A 49 -12.49 2.66 6.95
N ALA A 50 -12.76 1.45 7.42
CA ALA A 50 -12.11 0.21 7.00
C ALA A 50 -12.22 -0.07 5.48
N GLY A 51 -13.01 0.72 4.75
CA GLY A 51 -13.19 0.62 3.30
C GLY A 51 -12.23 1.46 2.44
N ILE A 52 -11.57 2.50 2.96
CA ILE A 52 -10.73 3.39 2.12
C ILE A 52 -9.49 2.64 1.60
N THR A 53 -8.87 1.79 2.40
CA THR A 53 -7.65 1.06 2.00
C THR A 53 -7.98 -0.07 1.03
N ALA A 54 -9.03 -0.84 1.29
CA ALA A 54 -9.47 -1.91 0.38
C ALA A 54 -9.93 -1.37 -0.98
N ASP A 55 -10.57 -0.19 -1.01
CA ASP A 55 -10.98 0.44 -2.26
C ASP A 55 -9.77 1.02 -3.02
N ALA A 56 -8.80 1.61 -2.32
CA ALA A 56 -7.56 2.08 -2.92
C ALA A 56 -6.74 0.93 -3.54
N ASP A 57 -6.56 -0.19 -2.82
CA ASP A 57 -5.83 -1.35 -3.33
C ASP A 57 -6.53 -1.96 -4.54
N ARG A 58 -7.87 -2.02 -4.52
CA ARG A 58 -8.67 -2.47 -5.65
C ARG A 58 -8.49 -1.56 -6.87
N VAL A 59 -8.58 -0.24 -6.70
CA VAL A 59 -8.38 0.74 -7.79
C VAL A 59 -6.97 0.65 -8.37
N VAL A 60 -5.95 0.52 -7.51
CA VAL A 60 -4.56 0.34 -7.95
C VAL A 60 -4.40 -0.96 -8.74
N SER A 61 -5.00 -2.05 -8.27
CA SER A 61 -4.97 -3.35 -8.96
C SER A 61 -5.65 -3.30 -10.33
N GLU A 62 -6.82 -2.68 -10.42
CA GLU A 62 -7.56 -2.48 -11.68
C GLU A 62 -6.75 -1.60 -12.66
N ALA A 63 -6.15 -0.51 -12.17
CA ALA A 63 -5.31 0.37 -12.98
C ALA A 63 -4.04 -0.33 -13.50
N ALA A 64 -3.38 -1.13 -12.65
CA ALA A 64 -2.21 -1.92 -13.04
C ALA A 64 -2.57 -2.96 -14.11
N ALA A 65 -3.71 -3.65 -13.95
CA ALA A 65 -4.19 -4.62 -14.93
C ALA A 65 -4.55 -3.95 -16.27
N GLN A 66 -5.15 -2.76 -16.25
CA GLN A 66 -5.40 -1.98 -17.45
C GLN A 66 -4.09 -1.56 -18.14
N ASN A 67 -3.06 -1.17 -17.37
CA ASN A 67 -1.74 -0.86 -17.92
C ASN A 67 -1.08 -2.09 -18.57
N CYS A 68 -1.15 -3.26 -17.93
CA CYS A 68 -0.73 -4.54 -18.54
C CYS A 68 -1.45 -4.76 -19.87
N ALA A 69 -2.79 -4.68 -19.88
CA ALA A 69 -3.60 -4.93 -21.05
C ALA A 69 -3.26 -3.96 -22.21
N ASN A 70 -3.10 -2.67 -21.91
CA ASN A 70 -2.75 -1.65 -22.90
C ASN A 70 -1.36 -1.89 -23.50
N ASN A 71 -0.36 -2.22 -22.69
CA ASN A 71 0.99 -2.51 -23.18
C ASN A 71 1.00 -3.78 -24.02
N LEU A 72 0.32 -4.84 -23.58
CA LEU A 72 0.21 -6.07 -24.35
C LEU A 72 -0.49 -5.83 -25.70
N THR A 73 -1.62 -5.12 -25.71
CA THR A 73 -2.30 -4.72 -26.95
C THR A 73 -1.37 -3.93 -27.87
N ARG A 74 -0.59 -2.98 -27.33
CA ARG A 74 0.37 -2.21 -28.12
C ARG A 74 1.44 -3.11 -28.75
N GLU A 75 2.04 -4.02 -27.98
CA GLU A 75 3.03 -4.97 -28.52
C GLU A 75 2.45 -5.87 -29.62
N LEU A 76 1.23 -6.36 -29.44
CA LEU A 76 0.52 -7.14 -30.47
C LEU A 76 0.31 -6.33 -31.75
N GLU A 77 -0.12 -5.07 -31.64
CA GLU A 77 -0.31 -4.20 -32.81
C GLU A 77 1.01 -3.82 -33.47
N ILE A 78 2.06 -3.55 -32.70
CA ILE A 78 3.40 -3.25 -33.24
C ILE A 78 3.91 -4.45 -34.04
N PHE A 79 3.80 -5.66 -33.48
CA PHE A 79 4.18 -6.88 -34.19
C PHE A 79 3.38 -7.02 -35.49
N ARG A 80 2.06 -6.86 -35.43
CA ARG A 80 1.18 -6.95 -36.60
C ARG A 80 1.52 -5.91 -37.67
N GLN A 81 1.87 -4.70 -37.28
CA GLN A 81 2.23 -3.62 -38.20
C GLN A 81 3.58 -3.86 -38.88
N ASN A 82 4.52 -4.49 -38.17
CA ASN A 82 5.86 -4.81 -38.68
C ASN A 82 5.92 -6.15 -39.43
N SER A 83 4.90 -6.99 -39.30
CA SER A 83 4.78 -8.23 -40.06
C SER A 83 4.35 -7.97 -41.51
N SER A 84 5.02 -8.61 -42.47
CA SER A 84 4.68 -8.52 -43.90
C SER A 84 3.22 -8.93 -44.17
N ASP A 85 2.74 -10.00 -43.52
CA ASP A 85 1.38 -10.53 -43.72
C ASP A 85 0.32 -9.89 -42.81
N ARG A 86 0.67 -8.82 -42.07
CA ARG A 86 -0.22 -8.16 -41.08
C ARG A 86 -0.82 -9.13 -40.04
N ILE A 87 -0.01 -10.07 -39.56
CA ILE A 87 -0.42 -11.11 -38.59
C ILE A 87 0.03 -10.84 -37.16
N TYR A 88 -0.73 -11.31 -36.18
CA TYR A 88 -0.33 -11.32 -34.76
C TYR A 88 0.71 -12.42 -34.44
N PRO A 89 1.49 -12.26 -33.34
CA PRO A 89 2.54 -13.21 -33.00
C PRO A 89 2.01 -14.55 -32.47
N ARG A 90 2.68 -15.65 -32.85
CA ARG A 90 2.47 -16.98 -32.26
C ARG A 90 2.96 -17.02 -30.80
N PRO A 91 2.52 -18.00 -29.98
CA PRO A 91 2.90 -18.09 -28.57
C PRO A 91 4.41 -17.97 -28.30
N ALA A 92 5.24 -18.66 -29.09
CA ALA A 92 6.70 -18.63 -28.93
C ALA A 92 7.36 -17.28 -29.31
N GLN A 93 6.64 -16.37 -29.96
CA GLN A 93 7.15 -15.09 -30.43
C GLN A 93 6.75 -13.91 -29.52
N LEU A 94 5.91 -14.17 -28.51
CA LEU A 94 5.40 -13.12 -27.63
C LEU A 94 6.03 -13.24 -26.25
N ALA A 95 6.84 -12.26 -25.90
CA ALA A 95 7.18 -11.99 -24.51
C ALA A 95 6.08 -11.10 -23.91
N LEU A 96 5.67 -11.41 -22.67
CA LEU A 96 4.75 -10.53 -21.95
C LEU A 96 5.50 -9.27 -21.49
N PRO A 97 4.89 -8.08 -21.59
CA PRO A 97 5.48 -6.85 -21.05
C PRO A 97 5.68 -6.92 -19.54
N ASP A 98 6.69 -6.20 -19.02
CA ASP A 98 6.97 -6.12 -17.57
C ASP A 98 5.76 -5.64 -16.76
N ALA A 99 4.91 -4.79 -17.35
CA ALA A 99 3.66 -4.33 -16.76
C ALA A 99 2.69 -5.46 -16.38
N CYS A 100 2.90 -6.67 -16.91
CA CYS A 100 2.07 -7.85 -16.66
C CYS A 100 2.67 -8.83 -15.64
N ILE A 101 3.82 -8.57 -15.03
CA ILE A 101 4.52 -9.52 -14.12
C ILE A 101 3.62 -10.00 -12.96
N ASP A 102 2.87 -9.09 -12.34
CA ASP A 102 2.02 -9.39 -11.18
C ASP A 102 0.60 -9.85 -11.56
N HIS A 103 0.36 -10.06 -12.86
CA HIS A 103 -0.95 -10.43 -13.39
C HIS A 103 -0.89 -11.71 -14.22
N ARG A 104 -2.02 -12.41 -14.29
CA ARG A 104 -2.17 -13.56 -15.19
C ARG A 104 -2.93 -13.13 -16.44
N VAL A 105 -2.29 -13.30 -17.60
CA VAL A 105 -2.89 -13.09 -18.91
C VAL A 105 -3.48 -14.40 -19.41
N ASN A 106 -4.81 -14.43 -19.58
CA ASN A 106 -5.54 -15.60 -20.07
C ASN A 106 -6.01 -15.35 -21.51
N TRP A 107 -5.52 -16.18 -22.44
CA TRP A 107 -5.92 -16.10 -23.84
C TRP A 107 -7.24 -16.83 -24.06
N ILE A 108 -8.23 -16.12 -24.61
CA ILE A 108 -9.53 -16.68 -25.03
C ILE A 108 -9.49 -16.98 -26.52
N THR A 109 -8.98 -16.03 -27.30
CA THR A 109 -8.75 -16.17 -28.75
C THR A 109 -7.34 -15.69 -29.05
N ARG A 110 -6.59 -16.45 -29.83
CA ARG A 110 -5.30 -16.02 -30.33
C ARG A 110 -5.01 -16.71 -31.66
N THR A 111 -5.24 -15.97 -32.74
CA THR A 111 -4.97 -16.40 -34.10
C THR A 111 -4.08 -15.37 -34.78
N ASP A 112 -3.66 -15.67 -36.00
CA ASP A 112 -2.87 -14.75 -36.81
C ASP A 112 -3.65 -13.45 -37.14
N GLN A 113 -4.99 -13.45 -37.02
CA GLN A 113 -5.84 -12.33 -37.44
C GLN A 113 -6.62 -11.65 -36.31
N ALA A 114 -6.75 -12.31 -35.15
CA ALA A 114 -7.52 -11.78 -34.04
C ALA A 114 -6.95 -12.24 -32.69
N TYR A 115 -7.19 -11.42 -31.68
CA TYR A 115 -6.95 -11.80 -30.30
C TYR A 115 -8.11 -11.40 -29.40
N THR A 116 -8.27 -12.17 -28.33
CA THR A 116 -9.06 -11.84 -27.15
C THR A 116 -8.32 -12.40 -25.94
N PHE A 117 -8.08 -11.57 -24.94
CA PHE A 117 -7.48 -12.00 -23.68
C PHE A 117 -8.13 -11.29 -22.49
N SER A 118 -8.01 -11.88 -21.31
CA SER A 118 -8.30 -11.22 -20.05
C SER A 118 -7.07 -11.15 -19.16
N VAL A 119 -7.00 -10.12 -18.33
CA VAL A 119 -6.00 -9.97 -17.27
C VAL A 119 -6.72 -10.20 -15.95
N THR A 120 -6.17 -11.10 -15.15
CA THR A 120 -6.73 -11.51 -13.86
C THR A 120 -5.75 -11.21 -12.73
N ASP A 121 -6.29 -10.99 -11.53
CA ASP A 121 -5.48 -10.96 -10.32
C ASP A 121 -4.97 -12.37 -9.94
N THR A 122 -4.16 -12.46 -8.88
CA THR A 122 -3.60 -13.73 -8.40
C THR A 122 -4.66 -14.73 -7.93
N ALA A 123 -5.85 -14.23 -7.56
CA ALA A 123 -7.01 -15.04 -7.17
C ALA A 123 -7.84 -15.51 -8.38
N GLY A 124 -7.50 -15.07 -9.60
CA GLY A 124 -8.17 -15.46 -10.83
C GLY A 124 -9.41 -14.62 -11.16
N ARG A 125 -9.66 -13.52 -10.44
CA ARG A 125 -10.74 -12.59 -10.78
C ARG A 125 -10.34 -11.76 -11.98
N GLU A 126 -11.22 -11.69 -12.98
CA GLU A 126 -11.04 -10.85 -14.16
C GLU A 126 -11.09 -9.37 -13.78
N LEU A 127 -10.03 -8.63 -14.14
CA LEU A 127 -9.92 -7.19 -13.92
C LEU A 127 -10.17 -6.42 -15.21
N VAL A 128 -9.70 -6.93 -16.34
CA VAL A 128 -9.88 -6.33 -17.65
C VAL A 128 -9.90 -7.39 -18.74
N ARG A 129 -10.61 -7.09 -19.83
CA ARG A 129 -10.67 -7.88 -21.06
C ARG A 129 -10.39 -6.99 -22.25
N GLN A 130 -9.60 -7.49 -23.19
CA GLN A 130 -9.29 -6.80 -24.44
C GLN A 130 -9.49 -7.74 -25.63
N SER A 131 -9.81 -7.16 -26.78
CA SER A 131 -9.96 -7.86 -28.04
C SER A 131 -9.50 -6.98 -29.19
N SER A 132 -8.91 -7.58 -30.23
CA SER A 132 -8.67 -6.90 -31.50
C SER A 132 -10.02 -6.43 -32.06
N GLN A 133 -10.14 -5.14 -32.37
CA GLN A 133 -11.31 -4.66 -33.12
C GLN A 133 -11.29 -5.32 -34.50
N THR A 134 -12.18 -6.28 -34.73
CA THR A 134 -12.52 -6.69 -36.10
C THR A 134 -13.20 -5.48 -36.74
N GLY A 135 -12.58 -4.92 -37.77
CA GLY A 135 -13.20 -3.84 -38.55
C GLY A 135 -14.58 -4.29 -39.03
N SER A 136 -15.60 -3.49 -38.68
CA SER A 136 -16.88 -3.48 -39.38
C SER A 136 -16.73 -2.86 -40.76
#